data_AF-A0A6G8Q1S9-F1
#
_entry.id   AF-A0A6G8Q1S9-F1
#
_cell.length_a   1.000
_cell.length_b   1.000
_cell.length_c   1.000
_cell.angle_alpha   90.00
_cell.angle_beta   90.00
_cell.angle_gamma   90.00
#
_symmetry.space_group_name_H-M   'P 1'
#
loop_
_entity.id
_entity.type
_entity.pdbx_description
1 polymer ?
#
loop_
_entity_poly.entity_id
_entity_poly.type
_entity_poly.pdbx_seq_one_letter_code
_entity_poly.pdbx_strand_id
1 'polypeptide(L)'
;MSERKGFFARLFGGGGEDEGETRMYSAEELGTEERRDEPPPREIEQHPYGFTVERAAEIIDDLPPDVSPESAVRIVRGTLTAAGIKVEDLERSTRARETKLRSEIGLARGRQEELKERADEVIRSLQDEIRKAEQARDNGIKEEEGRISRANTGLEDIKRVRRFFDFPVQEDAEETTQGEVIRPASDDTQVFEPFDDDADDVDQTRVLRRPSSLSDADTDAGQR
;
A
#
# COMPACT_ATOMS: atom_id res chain seq x y z
N MET A 1 2.15 48.42 20.06
CA MET A 1 0.94 47.58 19.99
C MET A 1 0.69 47.19 18.54
N SER A 2 0.97 45.93 18.20
CA SER A 2 0.26 45.17 17.17
C SER A 2 0.93 43.80 17.09
N GLU A 3 0.28 42.84 17.73
CA GLU A 3 0.51 41.42 17.52
C GLU A 3 0.12 41.06 16.09
N ARG A 4 0.98 40.37 15.34
CA ARG A 4 0.55 39.48 14.24
C ARG A 4 1.44 38.24 14.25
N LYS A 5 0.81 37.17 14.75
CA LYS A 5 1.24 35.77 14.75
C LYS A 5 1.84 35.36 13.40
N GLY A 6 2.93 34.62 13.48
CA GLY A 6 3.70 34.13 12.33
C GLY A 6 2.89 33.26 11.37
N PHE A 7 3.19 33.44 10.09
CA PHE A 7 2.52 32.79 8.96
C PHE A 7 3.04 31.38 8.63
N PHE A 8 4.08 30.89 9.33
CA PHE A 8 4.62 29.54 9.12
C PHE A 8 4.16 28.52 10.17
N ALA A 9 3.24 28.88 11.08
CA ALA A 9 2.68 27.98 12.08
C ALA A 9 1.49 27.11 11.58
N ARG A 10 1.33 26.91 10.27
CA ARG A 10 0.12 26.26 9.72
C ARG A 10 0.33 25.06 8.80
N LEU A 11 1.53 24.48 8.71
CA LEU A 11 1.62 23.22 7.95
C LEU A 11 2.35 22.07 8.62
N PHE A 12 3.43 22.25 9.38
CA PHE A 12 4.03 21.13 10.11
C PHE A 12 4.75 21.62 11.37
N GLY A 13 4.20 21.32 12.54
CA GLY A 13 4.89 21.50 13.82
C GLY A 13 4.15 22.42 14.78
N GLY A 14 3.39 21.82 15.68
CA GLY A 14 3.27 22.40 17.02
C GLY A 14 4.65 22.41 17.67
N GLY A 15 4.99 23.53 18.29
CA GLY A 15 6.19 23.69 19.09
C GLY A 15 5.96 24.82 20.10
N GLY A 16 5.39 24.45 21.24
CA GLY A 16 5.15 25.31 22.39
C GLY A 16 4.86 24.43 23.59
N GLU A 17 5.93 23.85 24.12
CA GLU A 17 6.16 23.46 25.53
C GLU A 17 4.93 22.97 26.31
N ASP A 18 4.78 21.65 26.47
CA ASP A 18 4.58 21.08 27.80
C ASP A 18 4.92 19.58 27.82
N GLU A 19 5.17 19.10 29.02
CA GLU A 19 5.94 17.95 29.45
C GLU A 19 5.49 16.57 28.94
N GLY A 20 6.43 15.61 29.04
CA GLY A 20 6.45 14.39 28.26
C GLY A 20 5.26 13.44 28.45
N GLU A 21 4.79 12.90 27.32
CA GLU A 21 3.95 11.72 27.30
C GLU A 21 4.26 10.90 26.04
N THR A 22 4.78 9.70 26.26
CA THR A 22 5.01 8.66 25.26
C THR A 22 3.65 8.22 24.68
N ARG A 23 3.16 8.86 23.62
CA ARG A 23 1.92 8.43 22.95
C ARG A 23 2.16 7.24 22.05
N MET A 24 1.70 6.07 22.51
CA MET A 24 1.50 4.89 21.68
C MET A 24 0.43 5.20 20.61
N TYR A 25 0.71 4.92 19.35
CA TYR A 25 -0.26 5.05 18.27
C TYR A 25 -1.27 3.88 18.35
N SER A 26 -2.55 4.20 18.59
CA SER A 26 -3.68 3.24 18.60
C SER A 26 -4.25 3.09 17.19
N ALA A 27 -4.69 1.87 16.86
CA ALA A 27 -5.09 1.40 15.54
C ALA A 27 -6.51 1.82 15.08
N GLU A 28 -6.91 3.07 15.32
CA GLU A 28 -8.28 3.55 15.02
C GLU A 28 -8.40 4.42 13.75
N GLU A 29 -7.33 4.71 13.01
CA GLU A 29 -7.37 5.67 11.89
C GLU A 29 -7.67 5.05 10.51
N LEU A 30 -8.72 4.23 10.38
CA LEU A 30 -9.27 3.88 9.06
C LEU A 30 -10.81 3.80 9.10
N GLY A 31 -11.44 4.95 8.84
CA GLY A 31 -12.66 5.05 8.02
C GLY A 31 -13.99 4.68 8.67
N THR A 32 -14.64 5.66 9.31
CA THR A 32 -16.10 5.69 9.49
C THR A 32 -16.63 7.10 9.22
N GLU A 33 -16.75 7.45 7.94
CA GLU A 33 -17.67 8.51 7.51
C GLU A 33 -19.12 8.06 7.76
N GLU A 34 -19.64 8.48 8.91
CA GLU A 34 -20.90 9.21 9.05
C GLU A 34 -22.05 8.85 8.08
N ARG A 35 -22.75 7.74 8.36
CA ARG A 35 -24.19 7.65 8.09
C ARG A 35 -24.96 7.98 9.37
N ARG A 36 -25.22 9.27 9.56
CA ARG A 36 -26.30 9.75 10.44
C ARG A 36 -27.63 9.42 9.76
N ASP A 37 -28.63 9.01 10.54
CA ASP A 37 -30.00 8.60 10.15
C ASP A 37 -30.29 7.09 10.06
N GLU A 38 -29.59 6.28 10.85
CA GLU A 38 -30.16 5.00 11.31
C GLU A 38 -30.48 5.16 12.81
N PRO A 39 -31.76 5.01 13.24
CA PRO A 39 -32.04 4.99 14.67
C PRO A 39 -31.18 3.87 15.28
N PRO A 40 -30.53 4.11 16.44
CA PRO A 40 -29.71 3.09 17.06
C PRO A 40 -30.55 1.82 17.13
N PRO A 41 -30.04 0.66 16.67
CA PRO A 41 -30.76 -0.59 16.83
C PRO A 41 -31.10 -0.64 18.30
N ARG A 42 -32.41 -0.60 18.63
CA ARG A 42 -32.89 -0.53 20.01
C ARG A 42 -32.05 -1.52 20.78
N GLU A 43 -31.12 -0.99 21.58
CA GLU A 43 -30.35 -1.79 22.49
C GLU A 43 -31.45 -2.42 23.32
N ILE A 44 -31.71 -3.71 23.06
CA ILE A 44 -32.52 -4.53 23.92
C ILE A 44 -31.80 -4.33 25.23
N GLU A 45 -32.43 -3.56 26.12
CA GLU A 45 -31.87 -3.03 27.35
C GLU A 45 -30.92 -4.09 27.87
N GLN A 46 -29.61 -3.83 27.74
CA GLN A 46 -28.61 -4.70 28.33
C GLN A 46 -28.83 -4.49 29.81
N HIS A 47 -29.70 -5.31 30.40
CA HIS A 47 -29.79 -5.42 31.83
C HIS A 47 -28.33 -5.56 32.31
N PRO A 48 -27.87 -4.75 33.26
CA PRO A 48 -26.48 -4.76 33.71
C PRO A 48 -26.03 -6.11 34.32
N TYR A 49 -26.91 -7.12 34.30
CA TYR A 49 -26.70 -8.51 34.72
C TYR A 49 -27.29 -9.51 33.69
N GLY A 50 -27.29 -9.18 32.39
CA GLY A 50 -27.77 -10.05 31.32
C GLY A 50 -26.75 -11.16 31.01
N PHE A 51 -27.09 -12.38 31.37
CA PHE A 51 -26.29 -13.57 31.07
C PHE A 51 -26.09 -13.76 29.56
N THR A 52 -24.85 -14.00 29.14
CA THR A 52 -24.45 -14.09 27.74
C THR A 52 -24.57 -15.54 27.21
N VAL A 53 -24.67 -15.68 25.89
CA VAL A 53 -24.65 -16.99 25.22
C VAL A 53 -23.36 -17.74 25.53
N GLU A 54 -22.25 -17.00 25.61
CA GLU A 54 -20.93 -17.48 25.96
C GLU A 54 -20.92 -18.06 27.38
N ARG A 55 -21.55 -17.39 28.34
CA ARG A 55 -21.70 -17.94 29.69
C ARG A 55 -22.58 -19.19 29.72
N ALA A 56 -23.57 -19.30 28.83
CA ALA A 56 -24.37 -20.52 28.68
C ALA A 56 -23.51 -21.69 28.19
N ALA A 57 -22.65 -21.42 27.21
CA ALA A 57 -21.71 -22.40 26.68
C ALA A 57 -20.71 -22.85 27.74
N GLU A 58 -20.15 -21.93 28.53
CA GLU A 58 -19.26 -22.27 29.65
C GLU A 58 -19.92 -23.24 30.65
N ILE A 59 -21.19 -23.01 31.03
CA ILE A 59 -21.90 -23.93 31.94
C ILE A 59 -22.08 -25.32 31.30
N ILE A 60 -22.31 -25.37 29.98
CA ILE A 60 -22.43 -26.63 29.25
C ILE A 60 -21.09 -27.36 29.22
N ASP A 61 -19.99 -26.64 29.00
CA ASP A 61 -18.63 -27.19 28.96
C ASP A 61 -18.16 -27.71 30.33
N ASP A 62 -18.67 -27.12 31.42
CA ASP A 62 -18.38 -27.54 32.80
C ASP A 62 -19.18 -28.79 33.24
N LEU A 63 -20.11 -29.31 32.42
CA LEU A 63 -20.88 -30.50 32.79
C LEU A 63 -20.03 -31.78 32.74
N PRO A 64 -20.21 -32.72 33.69
CA PRO A 64 -19.55 -34.01 33.61
C PRO A 64 -19.97 -34.77 32.33
N PRO A 65 -19.04 -35.40 31.61
CA PRO A 65 -19.33 -36.06 30.34
C PRO A 65 -20.26 -37.27 30.47
N ASP A 66 -20.37 -37.86 31.67
CA ASP A 66 -21.22 -39.01 31.97
C ASP A 66 -22.69 -38.65 32.18
N VAL A 67 -23.03 -37.36 32.20
CA VAL A 67 -24.40 -36.89 32.42
C VAL A 67 -25.23 -37.10 31.15
N SER A 68 -26.41 -37.72 31.29
CA SER A 68 -27.30 -37.89 30.14
C SER A 68 -27.74 -36.53 29.58
N PRO A 69 -27.97 -36.39 28.26
CA PRO A 69 -28.36 -35.11 27.65
C PRO A 69 -29.59 -34.46 28.30
N GLU A 70 -30.59 -35.27 28.69
CA GLU A 70 -31.79 -34.79 29.36
C GLU A 70 -31.52 -34.24 30.77
N SER A 71 -30.51 -34.78 31.46
CA SER A 71 -30.08 -34.33 32.78
C SER A 71 -29.22 -33.07 32.66
N ALA A 72 -28.34 -33.02 31.66
CA ALA A 72 -27.55 -31.83 31.30
C ALA A 72 -28.46 -30.63 31.03
N VAL A 73 -29.49 -30.79 30.21
CA VAL A 73 -30.47 -29.72 29.91
C VAL A 73 -31.20 -29.28 31.18
N ARG A 74 -31.60 -30.21 32.06
CA ARG A 74 -32.25 -29.87 33.34
C ARG A 74 -31.33 -29.07 34.26
N ILE A 75 -30.06 -29.47 34.35
CA ILE A 75 -29.05 -28.77 35.17
C ILE A 75 -28.86 -27.35 34.63
N VAL A 76 -28.57 -27.20 33.33
CA VAL A 76 -28.35 -25.89 32.68
C VAL A 76 -29.59 -25.01 32.79
N ARG A 77 -30.79 -25.55 32.56
CA ARG A 77 -32.03 -24.77 32.73
C ARG A 77 -32.23 -24.33 34.18
N GLY A 78 -31.90 -25.19 35.15
CA GLY A 78 -31.94 -24.88 36.57
C GLY A 78 -30.97 -23.76 36.94
N THR A 79 -29.72 -23.81 36.46
CA THR A 79 -28.72 -22.77 36.73
C THR A 79 -29.09 -21.43 36.09
N LEU A 80 -29.60 -21.44 34.85
CA LEU A 80 -30.12 -20.25 34.17
C LEU A 80 -31.28 -19.62 34.95
N THR A 81 -32.23 -20.45 35.39
CA THR A 81 -33.39 -19.98 36.17
C THR A 81 -32.95 -19.40 37.52
N ALA A 82 -31.98 -20.03 38.20
CA ALA A 82 -31.42 -19.54 39.45
C ALA A 82 -30.67 -18.21 39.29
N ALA A 83 -30.06 -17.97 38.13
CA ALA A 83 -29.45 -16.70 37.76
C ALA A 83 -30.46 -15.67 37.20
N GLY A 84 -31.77 -15.96 37.24
CA GLY A 84 -32.83 -15.04 36.85
C GLY A 84 -33.05 -14.93 35.33
N ILE A 85 -32.53 -15.87 34.55
CA ILE A 85 -32.54 -15.81 33.08
C ILE A 85 -33.67 -16.68 32.54
N LYS A 86 -34.47 -16.09 31.66
CA LYS A 86 -35.51 -16.82 30.94
C LYS A 86 -34.91 -17.47 29.70
N VAL A 87 -35.35 -18.70 29.41
CA VAL A 87 -34.86 -19.46 28.25
C VAL A 87 -35.20 -18.75 26.94
N GLU A 88 -36.35 -18.06 26.90
CA GLU A 88 -36.82 -17.27 25.76
C GLU A 88 -35.89 -16.08 25.47
N ASP A 89 -35.34 -15.44 26.52
CA ASP A 89 -34.38 -14.35 26.38
C ASP A 89 -33.02 -14.87 25.88
N LEU A 90 -32.59 -16.04 26.36
CA LEU A 90 -31.40 -16.74 25.87
C LEU A 90 -31.56 -17.16 24.39
N GLU A 91 -32.72 -17.64 23.98
CA GLU A 91 -33.05 -17.97 22.59
C GLU A 91 -32.98 -16.72 21.68
N ARG A 92 -33.52 -15.60 22.14
CA ARG A 92 -33.44 -14.34 21.41
C ARG A 92 -31.98 -13.87 21.29
N SER A 93 -31.22 -13.95 22.38
CA SER A 93 -29.81 -13.58 22.43
C SER A 93 -28.95 -14.44 21.51
N THR A 94 -29.15 -15.77 21.51
CA THR A 94 -28.48 -16.71 20.60
C THR A 94 -28.74 -16.38 19.15
N ARG A 95 -30.00 -16.17 18.74
CA ARG A 95 -30.32 -15.80 17.35
C ARG A 95 -29.71 -14.46 16.93
N ALA A 96 -29.75 -13.45 17.81
CA ALA A 96 -29.15 -12.15 17.53
C ALA A 96 -27.63 -12.26 17.39
N ARG A 97 -26.98 -13.01 18.29
CA ARG A 97 -25.53 -13.25 18.29
C ARG A 97 -25.10 -14.01 17.04
N GLU A 98 -25.83 -15.05 16.66
CA GLU A 98 -25.59 -15.83 15.45
C GLU A 98 -25.68 -14.97 14.19
N THR A 99 -26.71 -14.12 14.10
CA THR A 99 -26.90 -13.22 12.95
C THR A 99 -25.76 -12.20 12.86
N LYS A 100 -25.37 -11.61 14.00
CA LYS A 100 -24.25 -10.68 14.09
C LYS A 100 -22.94 -11.34 13.62
N LEU A 101 -22.61 -12.52 14.16
CA LEU A 101 -21.39 -13.24 13.81
C LEU A 101 -21.39 -13.68 12.34
N ARG A 102 -22.53 -14.13 11.80
CA ARG A 102 -22.64 -14.45 10.37
C ARG A 102 -22.36 -13.23 9.49
N SER A 103 -22.89 -12.06 9.86
CA SER A 103 -22.64 -10.80 9.16
C SER A 103 -21.16 -10.41 9.22
N GLU A 104 -20.55 -10.49 10.40
CA GLU A 104 -19.13 -10.18 10.60
C GLU A 104 -18.22 -11.11 9.80
N ILE A 105 -18.51 -12.43 9.80
CA ILE A 105 -17.81 -13.41 8.97
C ILE A 105 -17.96 -13.07 7.48
N GLY A 106 -19.17 -12.68 7.05
CA GLY A 106 -19.42 -12.25 5.67
C GLY A 106 -18.57 -11.04 5.28
N LEU A 107 -18.52 -10.02 6.12
CA LEU A 107 -17.71 -8.82 5.92
C LEU A 107 -16.21 -9.14 5.88
N ALA A 108 -15.72 -9.96 6.82
CA ALA A 108 -14.33 -10.37 6.88
C ALA A 108 -13.91 -11.15 5.62
N ARG A 109 -14.76 -12.08 5.15
CA ARG A 109 -14.53 -12.80 3.89
C ARG A 109 -14.53 -11.87 2.69
N GLY A 110 -15.44 -10.90 2.63
CA GLY A 110 -15.47 -9.89 1.57
C GLY A 110 -14.17 -9.08 1.50
N ARG A 111 -13.69 -8.59 2.66
CA ARG A 111 -12.40 -7.88 2.74
C ARG A 111 -11.22 -8.77 2.34
N GLN A 112 -11.25 -10.04 2.73
CA GLN A 112 -10.19 -11.00 2.35
C GLN A 112 -10.13 -11.18 0.83
N GLU A 113 -11.27 -11.36 0.17
CA GLU A 113 -11.28 -11.51 -1.30
C GLU A 113 -10.86 -10.21 -2.00
N GLU A 114 -11.34 -9.06 -1.54
CA GLU A 114 -10.94 -7.77 -2.09
C GLU A 114 -9.41 -7.53 -2.00
N LEU A 115 -8.81 -7.85 -0.85
CA LEU A 115 -7.35 -7.75 -0.67
C LEU A 115 -6.61 -8.68 -1.62
N LYS A 116 -7.11 -9.90 -1.80
CA LYS A 116 -6.54 -10.89 -2.70
C LYS A 116 -6.64 -10.44 -4.17
N GLU A 117 -7.80 -9.97 -4.61
CA GLU A 117 -8.01 -9.45 -5.97
C GLU A 117 -7.08 -8.26 -6.27
N ARG A 118 -6.96 -7.32 -5.32
CA ARG A 118 -6.04 -6.18 -5.45
C ARG A 118 -4.58 -6.63 -5.54
N ALA A 119 -4.17 -7.58 -4.71
CA ALA A 119 -2.80 -8.12 -4.76
C ALA A 119 -2.53 -8.83 -6.10
N ASP A 120 -3.49 -9.64 -6.59
CA ASP A 120 -3.37 -10.37 -7.85
C ASP A 120 -3.34 -9.42 -9.06
N GLU A 121 -4.03 -8.28 -9.01
CA GLU A 121 -3.92 -7.24 -10.04
C GLU A 121 -2.53 -6.60 -10.06
N VAL A 122 -1.99 -6.23 -8.89
CA VAL A 122 -0.63 -5.66 -8.79
C VAL A 122 0.42 -6.66 -9.28
N ILE A 123 0.32 -7.93 -8.89
CA ILE A 123 1.23 -8.98 -9.35
C ILE A 123 1.19 -9.10 -10.87
N ARG A 124 -0.01 -9.12 -11.48
CA ARG A 124 -0.15 -9.18 -12.95
C ARG A 124 0.48 -7.97 -13.63
N SER A 125 0.24 -6.75 -13.12
CA SER A 125 0.86 -5.54 -13.65
C SER A 125 2.39 -5.61 -13.63
N LEU A 126 2.97 -6.00 -12.50
CA LEU A 126 4.42 -6.12 -12.36
C LEU A 126 5.00 -7.21 -13.27
N GLN A 127 4.32 -8.34 -13.41
CA GLN A 127 4.74 -9.39 -14.34
C GLN A 127 4.75 -8.91 -15.80
N ASP A 128 3.77 -8.09 -16.18
CA ASP A 128 3.72 -7.49 -17.51
C ASP A 128 4.82 -6.45 -17.73
N GLU A 129 5.16 -5.66 -16.72
CA GLU A 129 6.28 -4.72 -16.76
C GLU A 129 7.62 -5.44 -16.88
N ILE A 130 7.85 -6.49 -16.09
CA ILE A 130 9.05 -7.33 -16.18
C ILE A 130 9.18 -7.89 -17.60
N ARG A 131 8.10 -8.46 -18.14
CA ARG A 131 8.10 -9.02 -19.50
C ARG A 131 8.46 -7.97 -20.56
N LYS A 132 7.92 -6.75 -20.43
CA LYS A 132 8.24 -5.64 -21.34
C LYS A 132 9.71 -5.21 -21.20
N ALA A 133 10.23 -5.15 -19.99
CA ALA A 133 11.63 -4.79 -19.74
C ALA A 133 12.59 -5.84 -20.31
N GLU A 134 12.28 -7.13 -20.15
CA GLU A 134 13.04 -8.22 -20.76
C GLU A 134 13.02 -8.12 -22.30
N GLN A 135 11.85 -7.89 -22.90
CA GLN A 135 11.75 -7.73 -24.34
C GLN A 135 12.55 -6.52 -24.85
N ALA A 136 12.51 -5.39 -24.12
CA ALA A 136 13.28 -4.20 -24.48
C ALA A 136 14.79 -4.46 -24.41
N ARG A 137 15.26 -5.14 -23.36
CA ARG A 137 16.65 -5.57 -23.21
C ARG A 137 17.08 -6.47 -24.36
N ASP A 138 16.31 -7.52 -24.64
CA ASP A 138 16.67 -8.51 -25.66
C ASP A 138 16.69 -7.90 -27.07
N ASN A 139 15.77 -6.97 -27.35
CA ASN A 139 15.78 -6.19 -28.59
C ASN A 139 17.03 -5.30 -28.69
N GLY A 140 17.40 -4.61 -27.59
CA GLY A 140 18.60 -3.78 -27.53
C GLY A 140 19.87 -4.60 -27.77
N ILE A 141 20.01 -5.74 -27.10
CA ILE A 141 21.14 -6.66 -27.30
C ILE A 141 21.23 -7.09 -28.76
N LYS A 142 20.12 -7.53 -29.35
CA LYS A 142 20.09 -7.98 -30.75
C LYS A 142 20.48 -6.87 -31.73
N GLU A 143 20.10 -5.62 -31.45
CA GLU A 143 20.50 -4.49 -32.28
C GLU A 143 22.01 -4.25 -32.21
N GLU A 144 22.59 -4.24 -31.00
CA GLU A 144 24.02 -4.08 -30.82
C GLU A 144 24.82 -5.24 -31.41
N GLU A 145 24.38 -6.49 -31.22
CA GLU A 145 24.96 -7.66 -31.87
C GLU A 145 24.99 -7.50 -33.39
N GLY A 146 23.93 -6.94 -33.97
CA GLY A 146 23.87 -6.61 -35.39
C GLY A 146 24.82 -5.47 -35.81
N ARG A 147 25.08 -4.49 -34.95
CA ARG A 147 26.08 -3.43 -35.20
C ARG A 147 27.50 -3.99 -35.10
N ILE A 148 27.81 -4.77 -34.08
CA ILE A 148 29.10 -5.44 -33.90
C ILE A 148 29.38 -6.37 -35.09
N SER A 149 28.40 -7.18 -35.50
CA SER A 149 28.54 -8.08 -36.66
C SER A 149 28.89 -7.32 -37.93
N ARG A 150 28.20 -6.20 -38.20
CA ARG A 150 28.50 -5.33 -39.36
C ARG A 150 29.89 -4.70 -39.26
N ALA A 151 30.28 -4.22 -38.08
CA ALA A 151 31.61 -3.66 -37.86
C ALA A 151 32.71 -4.70 -38.08
N ASN A 152 32.52 -5.93 -37.56
CA ASN A 152 33.46 -7.04 -37.76
C ASN A 152 33.63 -7.38 -39.24
N THR A 153 32.54 -7.48 -40.00
CA THR A 153 32.63 -7.67 -41.46
C THR A 153 33.39 -6.52 -42.13
N GLY A 154 33.13 -5.27 -41.74
CA GLY A 154 33.88 -4.12 -42.24
C GLY A 154 35.39 -4.19 -41.93
N LEU A 155 35.76 -4.65 -40.72
CA LEU A 155 37.16 -4.88 -40.35
C LEU A 155 37.81 -5.99 -41.17
N GLU A 156 37.09 -7.08 -41.47
CA GLU A 156 37.57 -8.14 -42.36
C GLU A 156 37.81 -7.64 -43.79
N ASP A 157 36.92 -6.81 -44.31
CA ASP A 157 37.08 -6.19 -45.63
C ASP A 157 38.30 -5.26 -45.67
N ILE A 158 38.52 -4.46 -44.61
CA ILE A 158 39.72 -3.63 -44.49
C ILE A 158 40.98 -4.50 -44.46
N LYS A 159 40.99 -5.59 -43.67
CA LYS A 159 42.12 -6.54 -43.63
C LYS A 159 42.39 -7.13 -45.01
N ARG A 160 41.35 -7.49 -45.77
CA ARG A 160 41.46 -7.99 -47.14
C ARG A 160 42.11 -6.97 -48.08
N VAL A 161 41.65 -5.72 -48.05
CA VAL A 161 42.22 -4.62 -48.87
C VAL A 161 43.67 -4.34 -48.50
N ARG A 162 43.99 -4.26 -47.20
CA ARG A 162 45.37 -4.03 -46.73
C ARG A 162 46.31 -5.12 -47.21
N ARG A 163 45.90 -6.38 -47.10
CA ARG A 163 46.66 -7.53 -47.61
C ARG A 163 46.86 -7.48 -49.12
N PHE A 164 45.86 -7.03 -49.88
CA PHE A 164 45.97 -6.90 -51.33
C PHE A 164 47.01 -5.87 -51.77
N PHE A 165 47.12 -4.75 -51.05
CA PHE A 165 48.10 -3.68 -51.32
C PHE A 165 49.42 -3.84 -50.55
N ASP A 166 49.60 -4.93 -49.80
CA ASP A 166 50.77 -5.20 -48.94
C ASP A 166 51.09 -4.07 -47.95
N PHE A 167 50.04 -3.46 -47.38
CA PHE A 167 50.22 -2.46 -46.32
C PHE A 167 50.69 -3.13 -45.03
N PRO A 168 51.67 -2.56 -44.30
CA PRO A 168 52.18 -3.17 -43.07
C PRO A 168 51.07 -3.35 -42.05
N VAL A 169 51.02 -4.52 -41.42
CA VAL A 169 50.12 -4.81 -40.29
C VAL A 169 50.76 -4.23 -39.05
N GLN A 170 50.09 -3.27 -38.40
CA GLN A 170 50.45 -2.90 -37.02
C GLN A 170 49.83 -3.96 -36.11
N GLU A 171 50.66 -4.77 -35.46
CA GLU A 171 50.24 -5.86 -34.57
C GLU A 171 49.67 -5.35 -33.23
N ASP A 172 49.79 -4.05 -32.94
CA ASP A 172 49.46 -3.49 -31.61
C ASP A 172 48.00 -3.04 -31.42
N ALA A 173 47.08 -3.51 -32.26
CA ALA A 173 45.65 -3.31 -32.05
C ALA A 173 44.95 -4.61 -31.64
N GLU A 174 45.64 -5.46 -30.87
CA GLU A 174 44.97 -6.45 -30.04
C GLU A 174 44.13 -5.72 -28.99
N GLU A 175 42.83 -5.60 -29.26
CA GLU A 175 41.75 -5.86 -28.30
C GLU A 175 42.03 -5.42 -26.85
N THR A 176 42.28 -4.13 -26.62
CA THR A 176 42.11 -3.52 -25.29
C THR A 176 40.62 -3.34 -24.99
N THR A 177 39.89 -4.44 -24.96
CA THR A 177 38.66 -4.59 -24.19
C THR A 177 38.89 -5.66 -23.12
N GLN A 178 40.06 -5.63 -22.49
CA GLN A 178 40.16 -6.11 -21.12
C GLN A 178 39.29 -5.17 -20.30
N GLY A 179 38.20 -5.72 -19.75
CA GLY A 179 37.27 -5.00 -18.91
C GLY A 179 38.03 -4.15 -17.90
N GLU A 180 37.76 -2.84 -17.95
CA GLU A 180 37.94 -2.00 -16.79
C GLU A 180 37.01 -2.57 -15.72
N VAL A 181 37.55 -3.50 -14.94
CA VAL A 181 37.05 -3.80 -13.61
C VAL A 181 37.17 -2.47 -12.89
N ILE A 182 36.07 -1.71 -12.89
CA ILE A 182 35.84 -0.66 -11.91
C ILE A 182 35.97 -1.37 -10.57
N ARG A 183 37.15 -1.28 -9.97
CA ARG A 183 37.34 -1.58 -8.56
C ARG A 183 36.31 -0.72 -7.84
N PRO A 184 35.47 -1.27 -6.93
CA PRO A 184 34.77 -0.39 -6.02
C PRO A 184 35.86 0.38 -5.28
N ALA A 185 35.98 1.67 -5.60
CA ALA A 185 36.82 2.57 -4.84
C ALA A 185 36.38 2.45 -3.39
N SER A 186 37.38 2.35 -2.52
CA SER A 186 37.23 2.09 -1.11
C SER A 186 36.18 2.99 -0.48
N ASP A 187 35.52 2.38 0.48
CA ASP A 187 34.78 2.97 1.58
C ASP A 187 35.56 4.15 2.21
N ASP A 188 35.37 5.36 1.69
CA ASP A 188 35.81 6.61 2.31
C ASP A 188 34.61 7.55 2.37
N THR A 189 34.04 7.65 3.57
CA THR A 189 32.96 8.55 3.95
C THR A 189 33.41 10.00 3.76
N GLN A 190 32.99 10.65 2.68
CA GLN A 190 33.18 12.09 2.49
C GLN A 190 31.98 12.86 3.05
N VAL A 191 32.19 13.43 4.24
CA VAL A 191 31.32 14.42 4.87
C VAL A 191 31.50 15.74 4.12
N PHE A 192 30.48 16.20 3.39
CA PHE A 192 30.48 17.55 2.83
C PHE A 192 30.04 18.53 3.92
N GLU A 193 30.95 19.44 4.30
CA GLU A 193 30.63 20.62 5.10
C GLU A 193 29.71 21.58 4.30
N PRO A 194 28.72 22.21 4.95
CA PRO A 194 27.92 23.25 4.30
C PRO A 194 28.75 24.52 4.14
N PHE A 195 28.86 25.01 2.89
CA PHE A 195 29.37 26.35 2.63
C PHE A 195 28.26 27.36 2.93
N ASP A 196 28.50 28.17 3.95
CA ASP A 196 27.81 29.43 4.20
C ASP A 196 28.17 30.48 3.12
N ASP A 197 27.30 31.49 3.07
CA ASP A 197 27.42 32.80 2.41
C ASP A 197 26.98 32.94 0.94
N ASP A 198 25.71 33.34 0.81
CA ASP A 198 25.31 34.63 0.23
C ASP A 198 26.04 35.11 -1.03
N ALA A 199 25.39 34.97 -2.19
CA ALA A 199 25.45 35.98 -3.24
C ALA A 199 24.20 35.90 -4.13
N ASP A 200 23.50 37.03 -4.16
CA ASP A 200 22.37 37.39 -5.01
C ASP A 200 22.56 37.11 -6.52
N ASP A 201 21.42 37.13 -7.22
CA ASP A 201 21.26 37.35 -8.67
C ASP A 201 21.65 36.21 -9.64
N VAL A 202 20.67 35.48 -10.17
CA VAL A 202 19.95 35.86 -11.41
C VAL A 202 18.83 34.87 -11.76
N ASP A 203 17.61 35.38 -11.78
CA ASP A 203 16.40 34.71 -12.24
C ASP A 203 16.27 34.82 -13.77
N GLN A 204 16.52 33.75 -14.53
CA GLN A 204 16.12 33.64 -15.95
C GLN A 204 15.79 32.21 -16.38
N THR A 205 14.56 31.76 -16.16
CA THR A 205 13.91 30.82 -17.10
C THR A 205 12.48 31.26 -17.42
N ARG A 206 12.30 31.89 -18.58
CA ARG A 206 10.99 32.21 -19.16
C ARG A 206 10.37 30.95 -19.76
N VAL A 207 9.23 30.51 -19.22
CA VAL A 207 8.42 29.43 -19.81
C VAL A 207 7.47 30.01 -20.86
N LEU A 208 7.61 29.57 -22.12
CA LEU A 208 6.72 29.87 -23.24
C LEU A 208 5.30 29.34 -22.96
N ARG A 209 4.33 30.22 -22.73
CA ARG A 209 2.89 29.86 -22.75
C ARG A 209 2.41 29.78 -24.20
N ARG A 210 1.81 28.64 -24.56
CA ARG A 210 1.00 28.47 -25.80
C ARG A 210 -0.46 28.84 -25.49
N PRO A 211 -1.16 29.63 -26.32
CA PRO A 211 -2.52 30.10 -26.03
C PRO A 211 -3.56 28.98 -26.18
N SER A 212 -4.52 29.00 -25.27
CA SER A 212 -5.71 28.15 -25.17
C SER A 212 -6.60 28.23 -26.42
N SER A 213 -6.93 27.07 -27.01
CA SER A 213 -8.01 26.91 -27.97
C SER A 213 -9.37 26.90 -27.24
N LEU A 214 -10.18 27.92 -27.53
CA LEU A 214 -11.62 27.99 -27.24
C LEU A 214 -12.39 27.33 -28.39
N SER A 215 -13.13 26.27 -28.08
CA SER A 215 -14.26 25.67 -28.82
C SER A 215 -14.64 24.41 -28.02
N ASP A 216 -15.86 24.09 -27.63
CA ASP A 216 -17.19 24.47 -28.09
C ASP A 216 -18.23 24.05 -27.03
N ALA A 217 -19.48 24.49 -27.26
CA ALA A 217 -20.75 23.90 -26.81
C ALA A 217 -21.25 24.26 -25.39
N ASP A 218 -22.53 24.55 -25.15
CA ASP A 218 -23.69 24.93 -25.99
C ASP A 218 -24.86 25.24 -25.04
N THR A 219 -25.85 26.00 -25.52
CA THR A 219 -27.29 25.99 -25.13
C THR A 219 -27.69 26.31 -23.68
N ASP A 220 -28.42 27.41 -23.42
CA ASP A 220 -29.87 27.64 -23.62
C ASP A 220 -30.63 27.56 -22.28
N ALA A 221 -31.35 28.64 -21.96
CA ALA A 221 -32.62 28.73 -21.22
C ALA A 221 -32.69 30.09 -20.51
N GLY A 222 -33.58 30.95 -21.01
CA GLY A 222 -33.69 32.34 -20.57
C GLY A 222 -34.34 32.56 -19.21
N GLN A 223 -34.39 33.84 -18.83
CA GLN A 223 -35.53 34.44 -18.15
C GLN A 223 -35.39 35.97 -18.14
N ARG A 224 -36.37 36.60 -18.81
CA ARG A 224 -36.99 37.92 -18.56
C ARG A 224 -36.15 39.19 -18.57
#